data_AF-A0A950DCZ5-F1
#
_entry.id   AF-A0A950DCZ5-F1
#
_cell.length_a   1.000
_cell.length_b   1.000
_cell.length_c   1.000
_cell.angle_alpha   90.00
_cell.angle_beta   90.00
_cell.angle_gamma   90.00
#
_symmetry.space_group_name_H-M   'P 1'
#
loop_
_entity.id
_entity.type
_entity.pdbx_description
1 polymer ?
#
loop_
_entity_poly.entity_id
_entity_poly.type
_entity_poly.pdbx_seq_one_letter_code
_entity_poly.pdbx_strand_id
1 'polypeptide(L)' 'VATGQILELAVPFARLDRQPGESIRFYVELLKGETSLDRAPREGIFELSVPSADFERIMWQV' A
#
# COMPACT_ATOMS: atom_id res chain seq x y z
N VAL A 1 -18.07 12.02 -3.76
CA VAL A 1 -17.09 13.10 -3.53
C VAL A 1 -15.90 12.82 -4.44
N ALA A 2 -15.57 13.73 -5.36
CA ALA A 2 -14.34 13.66 -6.14
C ALA A 2 -13.34 14.62 -5.49
N THR A 3 -12.36 14.08 -4.78
CA THR A 3 -11.25 14.85 -4.22
C THR A 3 -10.23 15.08 -5.33
N GLY A 4 -10.13 16.30 -5.84
CA GLY A 4 -9.13 16.67 -6.86
C GLY A 4 -7.68 16.67 -6.35
N GLN A 5 -7.45 16.25 -5.10
CA GLN A 5 -6.14 16.16 -4.49
C GLN A 5 -5.78 14.69 -4.29
N ILE A 6 -4.65 14.29 -4.85
CA ILE A 6 -4.08 12.95 -4.67
C ILE A 6 -3.23 12.97 -3.40
N LEU A 7 -3.46 12.01 -2.52
CA LEU A 7 -2.59 11.75 -1.38
C LEU A 7 -1.56 10.69 -1.80
N GLU A 8 -0.29 11.07 -1.81
CA GLU A 8 0.82 10.14 -2.01
C GLU A 8 1.50 9.84 -0.67
N LEU A 9 1.74 8.56 -0.39
CA LEU A 9 2.32 8.06 0.85
C LEU A 9 3.36 6.98 0.54
N ALA A 10 4.45 6.98 1.30
CA ALA A 10 5.47 5.94 1.24
C ALA A 10 5.85 5.47 2.64
N VAL A 11 5.98 4.16 2.81
CA VAL A 11 6.45 3.53 4.05
C VAL A 11 7.64 2.64 3.71
N PRO A 12 8.82 2.86 4.32
CA PRO A 12 9.95 1.96 4.14
C PRO A 12 9.62 0.56 4.65
N PHE A 13 9.82 -0.48 3.82
CA PHE A 13 9.53 -1.87 4.20
C PHE A 13 10.29 -2.33 5.45
N ALA A 14 11.52 -1.83 5.64
CA ALA A 14 12.32 -2.11 6.83
C ALA A 14 11.66 -1.64 8.14
N ARG A 15 10.77 -0.64 8.10
CA ARG A 15 10.01 -0.19 9.28
C ARG A 15 8.78 -1.06 9.57
N LEU A 16 8.42 -1.95 8.65
CA LEU A 16 7.35 -2.93 8.80
C LEU A 16 7.90 -4.32 9.18
N ASP A 17 9.21 -4.41 9.42
CA ASP A 17 9.95 -5.66 9.67
C ASP A 17 9.64 -6.72 8.60
N ARG A 18 9.59 -6.30 7.32
CA ARG A 18 9.32 -7.18 6.18
C ARG A 18 10.57 -7.42 5.36
N GLN A 19 10.72 -8.67 4.92
CA GLN A 19 11.82 -9.11 4.05
C GLN A 19 11.34 -9.29 2.60
N PRO A 20 12.25 -9.21 1.59
CA PRO A 20 11.91 -9.50 0.20
C PRO A 20 11.13 -10.80 0.02
N GLY A 21 10.06 -10.76 -0.78
CA GLY A 21 9.17 -11.88 -1.04
C GLY A 21 8.06 -12.09 -0.01
N GLU A 22 8.13 -11.45 1.17
CA GLU A 22 7.03 -11.52 2.15
C GLU A 22 5.81 -10.71 1.71
N SER A 23 4.63 -11.18 2.12
CA SER A 23 3.35 -10.51 1.85
C SER A 23 3.12 -9.33 2.81
N ILE A 24 2.62 -8.23 2.25
CA ILE A 24 2.11 -7.07 2.95
C ILE A 24 0.63 -6.95 2.63
N ARG A 25 -0.19 -6.96 3.70
CA ARG A 25 -1.65 -6.88 3.63
C ARG A 25 -2.09 -5.63 4.37
N PHE A 26 -2.76 -4.71 3.67
CA PHE A 26 -3.15 -3.42 4.25
C PHE A 26 -4.41 -2.85 3.63
N TYR A 27 -4.98 -1.86 4.30
CA TYR A 27 -6.01 -0.98 3.76
C TYR A 27 -5.69 0.45 4.20
N VAL A 28 -6.32 1.43 3.57
CA VAL A 28 -6.22 2.84 3.94
C VAL A 28 -7.59 3.30 4.42
N GLU A 29 -7.64 4.06 5.49
CA GLU A 29 -8.88 4.57 6.08
C GLU A 29 -8.79 6.08 6.28
N LEU A 30 -9.85 6.79 5.87
CA LEU A 30 -10.01 8.21 6.07
C LEU A 30 -10.84 8.45 7.33
N LEU A 31 -10.21 9.04 8.34
CA LEU A 31 -10.86 9.35 9.61
C LEU A 31 -11.17 10.85 9.72
N LYS A 32 -12.27 11.18 10.42
CA LYS A 32 -12.55 12.52 10.94
C LYS A 32 -12.83 12.43 12.44
N GLY A 33 -11.81 12.75 13.23
CA GLY A 33 -11.79 12.39 14.65
C GLY A 33 -11.70 10.88 14.79
N GLU A 34 -12.62 10.28 15.52
CA GLU A 34 -12.73 8.82 15.69
C GLU A 34 -13.68 8.17 14.67
N THR A 35 -14.31 8.97 13.80
CA THR A 35 -15.27 8.47 12.81
C THR A 35 -14.58 8.09 11.52
N SER A 36 -14.78 6.83 11.09
CA SER A 36 -14.43 6.37 9.75
C SER A 36 -15.37 6.97 8.70
N LEU A 37 -14.80 7.71 7.74
CA LEU A 37 -15.54 8.35 6.66
C LEU A 37 -15.50 7.54 5.37
N ASP A 38 -14.36 6.92 5.07
CA ASP A 38 -14.17 6.08 3.89
C ASP A 38 -12.98 5.14 4.09
N ARG A 39 -12.88 4.11 3.25
CA ARG A 39 -11.73 3.22 3.21
C ARG A 39 -11.45 2.69 1.81
N ALA A 40 -10.19 2.41 1.55
CA ALA A 40 -9.72 1.79 0.31
C ALA A 40 -8.91 0.52 0.62
N PRO A 41 -9.24 -0.63 -0.01
CA PRO A 41 -10.46 -0.86 -0.77
C PRO A 41 -11.70 -0.81 0.15
N ARG A 42 -12.89 -0.55 -0.42
CA ARG A 42 -14.14 -0.55 0.35
C ARG A 42 -14.43 -1.89 1.02
N GLU A 43 -14.05 -2.97 0.36
CA GLU A 43 -14.12 -4.35 0.86
C GLU A 43 -12.79 -5.06 0.60
N GLY A 44 -12.40 -5.99 1.48
CA GLY A 44 -11.12 -6.68 1.39
C GLY A 44 -9.93 -5.82 1.81
N ILE A 45 -8.77 -6.10 1.21
CA ILE A 45 -7.47 -5.50 1.50
C ILE A 45 -6.64 -5.40 0.21
N PHE A 46 -5.67 -4.50 0.19
CA PHE A 46 -4.55 -4.60 -0.73
C PHE A 46 -3.59 -5.69 -0.26
N GLU A 47 -3.06 -6.46 -1.21
CA GLU A 47 -2.01 -7.42 -0.97
C GLU A 47 -0.89 -7.20 -1.99
N LEU A 48 0.34 -7.09 -1.49
CA LEU A 48 1.55 -6.96 -2.30
C LEU A 48 2.69 -7.77 -1.69
N SER A 49 3.67 -8.12 -2.50
CA SER A 49 4.91 -8.75 -2.02
C SER A 49 6.03 -7.73 -1.97
N VAL A 50 6.87 -7.79 -0.93
CA VAL A 50 8.06 -6.93 -0.85
C VAL A 50 8.98 -7.22 -2.04
N PRO A 51 9.36 -6.20 -2.83
CA PRO A 51 10.23 -6.39 -3.99
C PRO A 51 11.60 -6.91 -3.56
N SER A 52 12.19 -7.79 -4.37
CA SER A 52 13.60 -8.16 -4.27
C SER A 52 14.48 -7.14 -4.99
N ALA A 53 15.81 -7.27 -4.84
CA ALA A 53 16.76 -6.45 -5.57
C ALA A 53 16.65 -6.60 -7.11
N ASP A 54 16.10 -7.73 -7.58
CA ASP A 54 15.89 -8.01 -9.00
C ASP A 54 14.56 -7.45 -9.54
N PHE A 55 13.74 -6.80 -8.71
CA PHE A 55 12.39 -6.37 -9.08
C PHE A 55 12.36 -5.53 -10.38
N GLU A 56 13.21 -4.50 -10.48
CA GLU A 56 13.30 -3.68 -11.69
C GLU A 56 13.75 -4.51 -12.90
N ARG A 57 14.68 -5.45 -12.71
CA ARG A 57 15.10 -6.32 -13.81
C ARG A 57 13.96 -7.21 -14.31
N ILE A 58 13.12 -7.70 -13.42
CA ILE A 58 11.97 -8.56 -13.75
C ILE A 58 10.88 -7.74 -14.46
N MET A 59 10.52 -6.57 -13.93
CA MET A 59 9.40 -5.78 -14.43
C MET A 59 9.64 -5.12 -15.79
N TRP A 60 10.90 -4.89 -16.15
CA TRP A 60 11.28 -4.26 -17.42
C TRP A 60 11.59 -5.26 -18.54
N GLN A 61 11.51 -6.57 -18.27
CA GLN A 61 11.48 -7.60 -19.32
C GLN A 61 10.06 -7.75 -19.86
N VAL A 62 9.63 -6.77 -20.66
CA VAL A 62 8.40 -6.81 -21.47
C VAL A 62 8.74 -6.80 -22.95
#